data_AF-M1EB52-F1
#
_entry.id   AF-M1EB52-F1
#
_cell.length_a   1.000
_cell.length_b   1.000
_cell.length_c   1.000
_cell.angle_alpha   90.00
_cell.angle_beta   90.00
_cell.angle_gamma   90.00
#
_symmetry.space_group_name_H-M   'P 1'
#
loop_
_entity.id
_entity.type
_entity.pdbx_description
1 polymer ?
#
loop_
_entity_poly.entity_id
_entity_poly.type
_entity_poly.pdbx_seq_one_letter_code
_entity_poly.pdbx_strand_id
1 'polypeptide(L)'
;RTGIMKKAQELTVLCDAQVAIIMFSSTGKYHEFCSPATDIKGIFDRYQQAIGSSLWVEQYENMQRTLSHLKDINRNLRTEIRQRMGEDLDGLEFEELR
;
A
#
# COMPACT_ATOMS: atom_id res chain seq x y z
N ARG A 1 12.87 -22.86 -13.23
CA ARG A 1 12.99 -21.41 -12.90
C ARG A 1 14.23 -20.79 -13.56
N THR A 2 15.42 -21.40 -13.51
CA THR A 2 16.63 -20.82 -14.10
C THR A 2 16.53 -20.54 -15.61
N GLY A 3 15.88 -21.42 -16.38
CA GLY A 3 15.73 -21.24 -17.83
C GLY A 3 14.95 -19.98 -18.22
N ILE A 4 13.84 -19.67 -17.53
CA ILE A 4 13.05 -18.46 -17.82
C ILE A 4 13.82 -17.20 -17.43
N MET A 5 14.55 -17.21 -16.31
CA MET A 5 15.37 -16.06 -15.90
C MET A 5 16.53 -15.82 -16.87
N LYS A 6 17.15 -16.87 -17.40
CA LYS A 6 18.17 -16.74 -18.45
C LYS A 6 17.61 -16.09 -19.71
N LYS A 7 16.43 -16.52 -20.17
CA LYS A 7 15.76 -15.89 -21.34
C LYS A 7 15.40 -14.43 -21.09
N ALA A 8 14.97 -14.09 -19.87
CA ALA A 8 14.69 -12.71 -19.49
C ALA A 8 15.95 -11.84 -19.49
N GLN A 9 17.07 -12.39 -19.01
CA GLN A 9 18.39 -11.74 -19.08
C GLN A 9 18.84 -11.54 -20.53
N GLU A 10 18.70 -12.56 -21.39
CA GLU A 10 19.03 -12.47 -22.81
C GLU A 10 18.19 -11.38 -23.50
N LEU A 11 16.89 -11.33 -23.22
CA LEU A 11 15.98 -10.30 -23.77
C LEU A 11 16.38 -8.89 -23.30
N THR A 12 16.75 -8.75 -22.02
CA THR A 12 17.24 -7.48 -21.46
C THR A 12 18.46 -6.98 -22.23
N VAL A 13 19.42 -7.87 -22.51
CA VAL A 13 20.69 -7.52 -23.17
C VAL A 13 20.50 -7.28 -24.67
N LEU A 14 19.76 -8.14 -25.36
CA LEU A 14 19.63 -8.11 -26.82
C LEU A 14 18.76 -6.96 -27.33
N CYS A 15 17.77 -6.55 -26.55
CA CYS A 15 16.77 -5.56 -26.96
C CYS A 15 16.81 -4.26 -26.15
N ASP A 16 17.76 -4.13 -25.22
CA ASP A 16 17.76 -3.04 -24.21
C ASP A 16 16.40 -2.90 -23.51
N ALA A 17 15.75 -4.04 -23.27
CA ALA A 17 14.41 -4.11 -22.71
C ALA A 17 14.48 -4.18 -21.19
N GLN A 18 13.64 -3.40 -20.49
CA GLN A 18 13.47 -3.58 -19.05
C GLN A 18 12.41 -4.64 -18.79
N VAL A 19 12.80 -5.67 -18.03
CA VAL A 19 12.01 -6.89 -17.84
C VAL A 19 11.89 -7.20 -16.35
N ALA A 20 10.67 -7.42 -15.88
CA ALA A 20 10.38 -7.97 -14.55
C ALA A 20 9.58 -9.27 -14.68
N ILE A 21 9.89 -10.24 -13.83
CA ILE A 21 9.15 -11.49 -13.70
C ILE A 21 8.83 -11.70 -12.23
N ILE A 22 7.55 -11.94 -11.90
CA ILE A 22 7.11 -12.39 -10.59
C ILE A 22 6.40 -13.74 -10.78
N MET A 23 6.87 -14.77 -10.07
CA MET A 23 6.31 -16.12 -10.13
C MET A 23 5.90 -16.60 -8.75
N PHE A 24 4.65 -17.04 -8.61
CA PHE A 24 4.15 -17.72 -7.42
C PHE A 24 4.04 -19.22 -7.70
N SER A 25 4.59 -20.06 -6.82
CA SER A 25 4.36 -21.51 -6.90
C SER A 25 3.19 -21.93 -6.01
N SER A 26 2.61 -23.09 -6.30
CA SER A 26 1.54 -23.70 -5.50
C SER A 26 1.90 -23.92 -4.02
N THR A 27 3.19 -23.93 -3.68
CA THR A 27 3.69 -24.02 -2.30
C THR A 27 3.77 -22.68 -1.58
N GLY A 28 3.27 -21.59 -2.17
CA GLY A 28 3.29 -20.25 -1.59
C GLY A 28 4.64 -19.52 -1.67
N LYS A 29 5.68 -20.15 -2.21
CA LYS A 29 6.96 -19.47 -2.47
C LYS A 29 6.85 -18.56 -3.70
N TYR A 30 7.40 -17.37 -3.59
CA TYR A 30 7.58 -16.48 -4.74
C TYR A 30 9.04 -16.43 -5.19
N HIS A 31 9.22 -16.14 -6.48
CA HIS A 31 10.51 -15.87 -7.08
C HIS A 31 10.37 -14.68 -8.00
N GLU A 32 11.40 -13.85 -8.02
CA GLU A 32 11.43 -12.67 -8.86
C GLU A 32 12.72 -12.56 -9.66
N PHE A 33 12.62 -11.82 -10.76
CA PHE A 33 13.74 -11.33 -11.54
C PHE A 33 13.42 -9.91 -11.99
N CYS A 34 14.44 -9.05 -12.00
CA CYS A 34 14.36 -7.71 -12.55
C CYS A 34 15.64 -7.41 -13.33
N SER A 35 15.49 -6.80 -14.50
CA SER A 35 16.61 -6.30 -15.29
C SER A 35 17.46 -5.32 -14.47
N PRO A 36 18.80 -5.35 -14.54
CA PRO A 36 19.69 -4.60 -13.62
C PRO A 36 19.53 -3.07 -13.60
N ALA A 37 19.00 -2.48 -14.67
CA ALA A 37 18.87 -1.02 -14.82
C ALA A 37 17.67 -0.41 -14.07
N THR A 38 16.87 -1.22 -13.38
CA THR A 38 15.67 -0.78 -12.64
C THR A 38 15.36 -1.79 -11.54
N ASP A 39 14.51 -1.39 -10.60
CA ASP A 39 13.84 -2.34 -9.71
C ASP A 39 12.44 -2.68 -10.22
N ILE A 40 11.80 -3.64 -9.56
CA ILE A 40 10.45 -4.10 -9.88
C ILE A 40 9.46 -2.94 -9.76
N LYS A 41 9.60 -2.11 -8.72
CA LYS A 41 8.72 -0.97 -8.47
C LYS A 41 8.73 0.01 -9.65
N GLY A 42 9.91 0.37 -10.17
CA GLY A 42 10.05 1.28 -11.30
C GLY A 42 9.48 0.73 -12.62
N ILE A 43 9.39 -0.60 -12.77
CA ILE A 43 8.66 -1.22 -13.88
C ILE A 43 7.15 -1.09 -13.68
N PHE A 44 6.64 -1.35 -12.48
CA PHE A 44 5.22 -1.15 -12.17
C PHE A 44 4.77 0.30 -12.31
N ASP A 45 5.56 1.25 -11.80
CA ASP A 45 5.26 2.68 -11.89
C ASP A 45 5.13 3.13 -13.36
N ARG A 46 6.03 2.66 -14.24
CA ARG A 46 5.95 2.96 -15.68
C ARG A 46 4.81 2.24 -16.38
N TYR A 47 4.53 1.00 -16.00
CA TYR A 47 3.37 0.28 -16.51
C TYR A 47 2.07 1.03 -16.19
N GLN A 48 1.91 1.51 -14.95
CA GLN A 48 0.77 2.34 -14.53
C GLN A 48 0.63 3.62 -15.35
N GLN A 49 1.75 4.32 -15.60
CA GLN A 49 1.75 5.51 -16.44
C GLN A 49 1.33 5.18 -17.88
N ALA A 50 1.79 4.06 -18.44
CA ALA A 50 1.48 3.65 -19.81
C ALA A 50 0.03 3.23 -20.01
N ILE A 51 -0.56 2.51 -19.04
CA ILE A 51 -1.96 2.06 -19.11
C ILE A 51 -2.96 3.14 -18.66
N GLY A 52 -2.48 4.22 -18.04
CA GLY A 52 -3.33 5.30 -17.53
C GLY A 52 -4.23 4.88 -16.37
N SER A 53 -3.94 3.75 -15.71
CA SER A 53 -4.68 3.24 -14.57
C SER A 53 -3.74 3.00 -13.40
N SER A 54 -4.21 3.34 -12.21
CA SER A 54 -3.44 3.08 -11.00
C SER A 54 -3.79 1.69 -10.49
N LEU A 55 -2.76 0.84 -10.38
CA LEU A 55 -2.87 -0.50 -9.81
C LEU A 55 -3.13 -0.47 -8.29
N TRP A 56 -2.93 0.70 -7.67
CA TRP A 56 -2.99 0.90 -6.23
C TRP A 56 -4.20 1.72 -5.78
N VAL A 57 -5.14 2.08 -6.67
CA VAL A 57 -6.27 2.96 -6.30
C VAL A 57 -7.06 2.36 -5.14
N GLU A 58 -7.47 1.10 -5.27
CA GLU A 58 -8.29 0.45 -4.26
C GLU A 58 -7.57 0.34 -2.91
N GLN A 59 -6.30 -0.07 -2.93
CA GLN A 59 -5.47 -0.15 -1.73
C GLN A 59 -5.26 1.23 -1.09
N TYR A 60 -5.05 2.26 -1.91
CA TYR A 60 -4.86 3.63 -1.46
C TYR A 60 -6.14 4.20 -0.84
N GLU A 61 -7.30 3.98 -1.47
CA GLU A 61 -8.60 4.38 -0.93
C GLU A 61 -8.92 3.64 0.38
N ASN A 62 -8.65 2.34 0.45
CA ASN A 62 -8.81 1.55 1.68
C ASN A 62 -7.90 2.09 2.80
N MET A 63 -6.65 2.43 2.47
CA MET A 63 -5.71 3.05 3.40
C MET A 63 -6.22 4.41 3.89
N GLN A 64 -6.70 5.28 2.99
CA GLN A 64 -7.28 6.57 3.36
C GLN A 64 -8.50 6.43 4.26
N ARG A 65 -9.42 5.51 3.95
CA ARG A 65 -10.59 5.22 4.79
C ARG A 65 -10.18 4.76 6.19
N THR A 66 -9.18 3.89 6.28
CA THR A 66 -8.64 3.41 7.56
C THR A 66 -8.02 4.55 8.37
N LEU A 67 -7.26 5.41 7.71
CA LEU A 67 -6.62 6.57 8.34
C LEU A 67 -7.63 7.58 8.88
N SER A 68 -8.71 7.86 8.13
CA SER A 68 -9.81 8.72 8.61
C SER A 68 -10.50 8.12 9.82
N HIS A 69 -10.84 6.83 9.77
CA HIS A 69 -11.47 6.14 10.90
C HIS A 69 -10.61 6.16 12.17
N LEU A 70 -9.29 5.93 12.04
CA LEU A 70 -8.37 6.02 13.17
C LEU A 70 -8.26 7.44 13.73
N LYS A 71 -8.31 8.47 12.88
CA LYS A 71 -8.33 9.87 13.33
C LYS A 71 -9.60 10.19 14.12
N ASP A 72 -10.76 9.70 13.69
CA ASP A 72 -12.03 9.90 14.39
C ASP A 72 -12.02 9.22 15.75
N ILE A 73 -11.56 7.97 15.82
CA ILE A 73 -11.36 7.25 17.09
C ILE A 73 -10.41 8.04 18.00
N ASN A 74 -9.28 8.50 17.49
CA ASN A 74 -8.30 9.24 18.29
C ASN A 74 -8.90 10.55 18.83
N ARG A 75 -9.67 11.27 18.01
CA ARG A 75 -10.37 12.49 18.40
C ARG A 75 -11.39 12.22 19.50
N ASN A 76 -12.17 11.16 19.37
CA ASN A 76 -13.17 10.77 20.37
C ASN A 76 -12.50 10.40 21.69
N LEU A 77 -11.46 9.56 21.66
CA LEU A 77 -10.70 9.19 22.85
C LEU A 77 -10.06 10.40 23.54
N ARG A 78 -9.49 11.35 22.78
CA ARG A 78 -8.96 12.60 23.35
C ARG A 78 -10.03 13.47 23.99
N THR A 79 -11.25 13.44 23.46
CA THR A 79 -12.38 14.18 24.03
C THR A 79 -12.84 13.52 25.32
N GLU A 80 -12.99 12.19 25.33
CA GLU A 80 -13.35 11.42 26.52
C GLU A 80 -12.32 11.59 27.65
N ILE A 81 -11.02 11.59 27.33
CA ILE A 81 -9.95 11.84 28.31
C ILE A 81 -10.12 13.22 28.93
N ARG A 82 -10.35 14.27 28.13
CA ARG A 82 -10.53 15.65 28.63
C ARG A 82 -11.77 15.76 29.51
N GLN A 83 -12.88 15.15 29.11
CA GLN A 83 -14.12 15.10 29.90
C GLN A 83 -13.92 14.40 31.25
N ARG A 84 -13.20 13.26 31.28
CA ARG A 84 -12.84 12.57 32.53
C ARG A 84 -11.89 13.38 33.42
N MET A 85 -11.15 14.32 32.85
CA MET A 85 -10.31 15.28 33.59
C MET A 85 -11.08 16.53 34.04
N GLY A 86 -12.38 16.65 33.71
CA GLY A 86 -13.23 17.78 34.05
C GLY A 86 -13.18 18.96 33.08
N GLU A 87 -12.63 18.76 31.88
CA GLU A 87 -12.54 19.75 30.79
C GLU A 87 -13.62 19.48 29.71
N ASP A 88 -13.97 20.47 28.88
CA ASP A 88 -14.92 20.33 27.75
C ASP A 88 -16.27 19.64 28.12
N LEU A 89 -16.91 20.10 29.20
CA LEU A 89 -18.21 19.58 29.69
C LEU A 89 -19.42 20.22 28.99
N ASP A 90 -19.21 21.29 28.22
CA ASP A 90 -20.23 22.02 27.49
C ASP A 90 -20.75 21.16 26.31
N GLY A 91 -21.83 20.41 26.56
CA GLY A 91 -22.45 19.53 25.57
C GLY A 91 -22.76 18.11 26.07
N LEU A 92 -22.43 17.80 27.32
CA LEU A 92 -22.81 16.55 27.99
C LEU A 92 -24.19 16.68 28.65
N GLU A 93 -24.99 15.62 28.59
CA GLU A 93 -26.24 15.54 29.35
C GLU A 93 -25.97 15.32 30.85
N PHE A 94 -26.96 15.65 31.69
CA PHE A 94 -26.80 15.55 33.15
C PHE A 94 -26.50 14.12 33.63
N GLU A 95 -26.94 13.10 32.89
CA GLU A 95 -26.62 11.70 33.16
C GLU A 95 -25.16 11.34 32.84
N GLU A 96 -24.53 12.05 31.89
CA GLU A 96 -23.14 11.88 31.48
C GLU A 96 -22.14 12.63 32.40
N LEU A 97 -22.66 13.57 33.21
CA LEU A 97 -21.89 14.37 34.18
C LEU A 97 -21.88 13.77 35.60
N ARG A 98 -22.63 12.69 35.84
CA ARG A 98 -22.84 12.11 37.18
C ARG A 98 -21.84 11.01 37.52
#